data_AF-A0A8T9SCD6-F1
#
_entry.id   AF-A0A8T9SCD6-F1
#
_cell.length_a   1.000
_cell.length_b   1.000
_cell.length_c   1.000
_cell.angle_alpha   90.00
_cell.angle_beta   90.00
_cell.angle_gamma   90.00
#
_symmetry.space_group_name_H-M   'P 1'
#
loop_
_entity.id
_entity.type
_entity.pdbx_description
1 polymer ?
#
loop_
_entity_poly.entity_id
_entity_poly.type
_entity_poly.pdbx_seq_one_letter_code
_entity_poly.pdbx_strand_id
1 'polypeptide(L)'
;MSMLVDVRKFGPETMPEELVEASKITKKWLRTTDNFDQYLNARTHQLPNDLNATLLADFFAFIIDELNYQEILHQYSAKLSENRKSFVVLLVAADRDWLLRQVARPDFLARFTAFLADLNGEYYDYQSAEIEEAIAGFAAMLRRVDAQSGLVVRIG
;
A
#
# COMPACT_ATOMS: atom_id res chain seq x y z
N MET A 1 1.95 -19.79 -0.36
CA MET A 1 1.66 -18.92 -1.52
C MET A 1 2.41 -17.63 -1.28
N SER A 2 3.32 -17.23 -2.16
CA SER A 2 4.00 -15.93 -2.08
C SER A 2 2.99 -14.84 -2.46
N MET A 3 2.70 -13.89 -1.56
CA MET A 3 1.95 -12.69 -1.90
C MET A 3 2.78 -11.86 -2.89
N LEU A 4 2.18 -11.37 -3.97
CA LEU A 4 2.87 -10.49 -4.92
C LEU A 4 2.57 -9.04 -4.56
N VAL A 5 3.60 -8.19 -4.59
CA VAL A 5 3.43 -6.74 -4.48
C VAL A 5 3.48 -6.13 -5.88
N ASP A 6 2.40 -5.46 -6.28
CA ASP A 6 2.33 -4.66 -7.48
C ASP A 6 2.26 -3.18 -7.08
N VAL A 7 3.36 -2.45 -7.33
CA VAL A 7 3.46 -1.01 -7.09
C VAL A 7 3.37 -0.30 -8.42
N ARG A 8 2.45 0.65 -8.54
CA ARG A 8 2.22 1.42 -9.76
C ARG A 8 2.16 2.91 -9.49
N LYS A 9 2.63 3.71 -10.44
CA LYS A 9 2.54 5.18 -10.43
C LYS A 9 1.49 5.66 -11.42
N PHE A 10 0.76 6.70 -11.07
CA PHE A 10 -0.17 7.39 -11.97
C PHE A 10 0.06 8.90 -11.95
N GLY A 11 -0.22 9.56 -13.09
CA GLY A 11 -0.10 11.00 -13.25
C GLY A 11 -1.38 11.77 -12.89
N PRO A 12 -1.36 13.10 -13.05
CA PRO A 12 -2.48 13.98 -12.69
C PRO A 12 -3.74 13.75 -13.55
N GLU A 13 -3.59 13.09 -14.69
CA GLU A 13 -4.69 12.68 -15.56
C GLU A 13 -5.53 11.52 -15.02
N THR A 14 -5.10 10.87 -13.93
CA THR A 14 -5.80 9.78 -13.28
C THR A 14 -6.22 10.23 -11.88
N MET A 15 -7.50 10.51 -11.70
CA MET A 15 -8.03 10.95 -10.42
C MET A 15 -8.21 9.74 -9.47
N PRO A 16 -7.90 9.87 -8.17
CA PRO A 16 -8.20 8.85 -7.16
C PRO A 16 -9.61 8.27 -7.25
N GLU A 17 -10.60 9.12 -7.51
CA GLU A 17 -12.01 8.75 -7.64
C GLU A 17 -12.27 7.85 -8.86
N GLU A 18 -11.55 8.05 -9.96
CA GLU A 18 -11.67 7.18 -11.15
C GLU A 18 -11.12 5.78 -10.87
N LEU A 19 -10.03 5.68 -10.10
CA LEU A 19 -9.49 4.39 -9.64
C LEU A 19 -10.47 3.68 -8.69
N VAL A 20 -11.17 4.44 -7.85
CA VAL A 20 -12.22 3.93 -6.96
C VAL A 20 -13.44 3.46 -7.75
N GLU A 21 -13.87 4.18 -8.78
CA GLU A 21 -14.97 3.73 -9.63
C GLU A 21 -14.57 2.50 -10.46
N ALA A 22 -13.36 2.48 -11.03
CA ALA A 22 -12.84 1.32 -11.74
C ALA A 22 -12.81 0.05 -10.87
N SER A 23 -12.53 0.18 -9.56
CA SER A 23 -12.57 -0.97 -8.63
C SER A 23 -13.98 -1.46 -8.31
N LYS A 24 -15.02 -0.63 -8.51
CA LYS A 24 -16.44 -1.01 -8.35
C LYS A 24 -17.01 -1.72 -9.59
N ILE A 25 -16.45 -1.45 -10.77
CA ILE A 25 -16.92 -2.01 -12.06
C ILE A 25 -16.76 -3.54 -12.12
N THR A 26 -15.74 -4.11 -11.47
CA THR A 26 -15.51 -5.57 -11.39
C THR A 26 -16.64 -6.34 -10.71
N LYS A 27 -17.49 -5.72 -9.88
CA LYS A 27 -18.65 -6.40 -9.26
C LYS A 27 -19.86 -6.57 -10.21
N LYS A 28 -19.97 -5.81 -11.31
CA LYS A 28 -21.11 -5.91 -12.27
C LYS A 28 -20.78 -6.64 -13.58
N TRP A 29 -19.51 -6.93 -13.86
CA TRP A 29 -19.00 -7.21 -15.21
C TRP A 29 -18.46 -8.63 -15.44
N LEU A 30 -19.19 -9.66 -14.98
CA LEU A 30 -18.96 -11.03 -15.46
C LEU A 30 -19.26 -11.22 -16.97
N ARG A 31 -19.53 -10.15 -17.75
CA ARG A 31 -19.96 -10.23 -19.15
C ARG A 31 -19.46 -9.16 -20.14
N THR A 32 -18.67 -8.16 -19.76
CA THR A 32 -18.09 -7.20 -20.72
C THR A 32 -16.67 -6.82 -20.31
N THR A 33 -15.85 -6.43 -21.27
CA THR A 33 -14.39 -6.47 -21.26
C THR A 33 -13.76 -5.10 -21.01
N ASP A 34 -13.79 -4.63 -19.76
CA ASP A 34 -12.90 -3.59 -19.23
C ASP A 34 -12.69 -3.92 -17.75
N ASN A 35 -11.71 -4.78 -17.46
CA ASN A 35 -11.40 -5.16 -16.07
C ASN A 35 -10.54 -4.08 -15.41
N PHE A 36 -10.62 -3.97 -14.08
CA PHE A 36 -9.83 -3.02 -13.29
C PHE A 36 -8.32 -3.08 -13.62
N ASP A 37 -7.79 -4.26 -13.93
CA ASP A 37 -6.39 -4.46 -14.32
C ASP A 37 -6.06 -3.80 -15.68
N GLN A 38 -6.98 -3.84 -16.66
CA GLN A 38 -6.84 -3.13 -17.95
C GLN A 38 -6.87 -1.62 -17.75
N TYR A 39 -7.78 -1.12 -16.91
CA TYR A 39 -7.82 0.30 -16.56
C TYR A 39 -6.52 0.74 -15.89
N LEU A 40 -6.03 -0.04 -14.91
CA LEU A 40 -4.73 0.21 -14.28
C LEU A 40 -3.59 0.17 -15.30
N ASN A 41 -3.51 -0.84 -16.17
CA ASN A 41 -2.44 -0.93 -17.18
C ASN A 41 -2.45 0.25 -18.16
N ALA A 42 -3.63 0.80 -18.49
CA ALA A 42 -3.75 1.92 -19.41
C ALA A 42 -3.42 3.28 -18.77
N ARG A 43 -3.58 3.40 -17.44
CA ARG A 43 -3.53 4.67 -16.71
C ARG A 43 -2.38 4.77 -15.71
N THR A 44 -1.66 3.68 -15.49
CA THR A 44 -0.59 3.60 -14.49
C THR A 44 0.63 2.87 -15.06
N HIS A 45 1.79 3.14 -14.46
CA HIS A 45 3.05 2.50 -14.82
C HIS A 45 3.57 1.66 -13.66
N GLN A 46 3.88 0.39 -13.93
CA GLN A 46 4.48 -0.49 -12.93
C GLN A 46 5.87 0.01 -12.52
N LEU A 47 6.16 -0.05 -11.22
CA LEU A 47 7.44 0.28 -10.65
C LEU A 47 8.14 -1.00 -10.16
N PRO A 48 9.47 -1.09 -10.28
CA PRO A 48 10.22 -2.16 -9.63
C PRO A 48 10.02 -2.08 -8.12
N ASN A 49 9.67 -3.23 -7.52
CA ASN A 49 9.54 -3.38 -6.08
C ASN A 49 10.11 -4.73 -5.66
N ASP A 50 11.06 -4.67 -4.74
CA ASP A 50 11.77 -5.79 -4.10
C ASP A 50 11.36 -5.98 -2.64
N LEU A 51 10.42 -5.16 -2.13
CA LEU A 51 9.94 -5.25 -0.76
C LEU A 51 9.26 -6.59 -0.49
N ASN A 52 9.58 -7.18 0.66
CA ASN A 52 8.90 -8.35 1.19
C ASN A 52 7.41 -8.04 1.39
N ALA A 53 6.55 -8.80 0.71
CA ALA A 53 5.11 -8.58 0.68
C ALA A 53 4.46 -8.63 2.07
N THR A 54 4.94 -9.54 2.94
CA THR A 54 4.39 -9.70 4.29
C THR A 54 4.80 -8.53 5.17
N LEU A 55 6.09 -8.16 5.18
CA LEU A 55 6.55 -6.98 5.93
C LEU A 55 5.89 -5.69 5.46
N LEU A 56 5.65 -5.54 4.16
CA LEU A 56 4.94 -4.40 3.62
C LEU A 56 3.47 -4.37 4.09
N ALA A 57 2.81 -5.54 4.13
CA ALA A 57 1.45 -5.65 4.65
C ALA A 57 1.38 -5.29 6.15
N ASP A 58 2.31 -5.83 6.94
CA ASP A 58 2.41 -5.52 8.38
C ASP A 58 2.72 -4.04 8.61
N PHE A 59 3.51 -3.42 7.74
CA PHE A 59 3.80 -2.00 7.79
C PHE A 59 2.55 -1.14 7.59
N PHE A 60 1.71 -1.50 6.62
CA PHE A 60 0.42 -0.81 6.44
C PHE A 60 -0.53 -1.06 7.61
N ALA A 61 -0.55 -2.27 8.19
CA ALA A 61 -1.31 -2.54 9.41
C ALA A 61 -0.85 -1.64 10.56
N PHE A 62 0.46 -1.52 10.79
CA PHE A 62 1.03 -0.61 11.80
C PHE A 62 0.63 0.85 11.56
N ILE A 63 0.72 1.35 10.32
CA ILE A 63 0.31 2.73 10.02
C ILE A 63 -1.18 2.96 10.36
N ILE A 64 -2.05 2.01 10.02
CA ILE A 64 -3.49 2.13 10.24
C ILE A 64 -3.81 2.05 11.73
N ASP A 65 -3.33 1.01 12.41
CA ASP A 65 -3.73 0.68 13.77
C ASP A 65 -3.00 1.52 14.83
N GLU A 66 -1.68 1.71 14.66
CA GLU A 66 -0.81 2.35 15.67
C GLU A 66 -0.54 3.83 15.42
N LEU A 67 -0.62 4.28 14.17
CA LEU A 67 -0.46 5.70 13.82
C LEU A 67 -1.80 6.40 13.56
N ASN A 68 -2.91 5.64 13.70
CA ASN A 68 -4.27 6.10 13.46
C ASN A 68 -4.38 6.86 12.14
N TYR A 69 -3.75 6.30 11.10
CA TYR A 69 -3.80 6.86 9.77
C TYR A 69 -5.22 6.71 9.22
N GLN A 70 -5.98 7.79 9.36
CA GLN A 70 -7.29 7.96 8.77
C GLN A 70 -7.08 8.22 7.28
N GLU A 71 -7.09 7.16 6.47
CA GLU A 71 -7.10 7.28 5.02
C GLU A 71 -8.15 8.32 4.60
N ILE A 72 -7.81 9.26 3.71
CA ILE A 72 -8.81 10.07 2.98
C ILE A 72 -9.82 9.16 2.23
N LEU A 73 -9.47 7.87 2.09
CA LEU A 73 -10.24 6.80 1.48
C LEU A 73 -10.61 5.67 2.47
N HIS A 74 -10.94 5.96 3.73
CA HIS A 74 -11.41 4.97 4.72
C HIS A 74 -12.61 4.09 4.25
N GLN A 75 -13.28 4.48 3.15
CA GLN A 75 -14.33 3.70 2.45
C GLN A 75 -13.81 2.77 1.34
N TYR A 76 -12.57 2.91 0.88
CA TYR A 76 -11.92 2.14 -0.18
C TYR A 76 -11.31 0.85 0.36
N SER A 77 -10.54 0.94 1.46
CA SER A 77 -9.95 -0.20 2.17
C SER A 77 -11.03 -1.15 2.70
N ALA A 78 -12.12 -0.64 3.27
CA ALA A 78 -13.25 -1.44 3.76
C ALA A 78 -14.00 -2.22 2.64
N LYS A 79 -14.05 -1.70 1.41
CA LYS A 79 -14.74 -2.35 0.27
C LYS A 79 -13.84 -3.31 -0.52
N LEU A 80 -12.52 -3.11 -0.47
CA LEU A 80 -11.52 -4.04 -1.01
C LEU A 80 -11.22 -5.19 -0.05
N SER A 81 -11.23 -4.95 1.26
CA SER A 81 -11.04 -5.99 2.29
C SER A 81 -12.17 -7.03 2.32
N GLU A 82 -13.37 -6.69 1.84
CA GLU A 82 -14.44 -7.67 1.58
C GLU A 82 -14.00 -8.74 0.54
N ASN A 83 -13.05 -8.42 -0.35
CA ASN A 83 -12.35 -9.38 -1.22
C ASN A 83 -11.03 -9.83 -0.56
N ARG A 84 -11.16 -10.65 0.49
CA ARG A 84 -10.17 -11.07 1.50
C ARG A 84 -8.86 -11.77 1.04
N LYS A 85 -8.35 -11.51 -0.17
CA LYS A 85 -7.05 -12.05 -0.62
C LYS A 85 -6.08 -10.98 -1.13
N SER A 86 -6.48 -9.71 -1.14
CA SER A 86 -5.66 -8.62 -1.65
C SER A 86 -5.86 -7.32 -0.89
N PHE A 87 -4.77 -6.65 -0.54
CA PHE A 87 -4.73 -5.29 -0.01
C PHE A 87 -4.41 -4.33 -1.15
N VAL A 88 -5.12 -3.20 -1.25
CA VAL A 88 -4.79 -2.12 -2.20
C VAL A 88 -4.88 -0.79 -1.48
N VAL A 89 -3.82 0.00 -1.57
CA VAL A 89 -3.74 1.34 -0.99
C VAL A 89 -3.34 2.35 -2.05
N LEU A 90 -3.93 3.54 -1.94
CA LEU A 90 -3.60 4.69 -2.76
C LEU A 90 -2.82 5.70 -1.92
N LEU A 91 -1.67 6.15 -2.42
CA LEU A 91 -0.83 7.14 -1.76
C LEU A 91 -0.72 8.36 -2.66
N VAL A 92 -1.19 9.51 -2.17
CA VAL A 92 -1.04 10.80 -2.86
C VAL A 92 -0.01 11.69 -2.16
N ALA A 93 0.35 12.81 -2.78
CA ALA A 93 1.37 13.72 -2.25
C ALA A 93 1.08 14.20 -0.81
N ALA A 94 -0.19 14.42 -0.46
CA ALA A 94 -0.60 14.83 0.88
C ALA A 94 -0.24 13.78 1.95
N ASP A 95 -0.44 12.51 1.63
CA ASP A 95 -0.17 11.39 2.54
C ASP A 95 1.33 11.08 2.62
N ARG A 96 2.03 11.21 1.49
CA ARG A 96 3.48 10.98 1.37
C ARG A 96 4.27 11.73 2.44
N ASP A 97 4.06 13.04 2.55
CA ASP A 97 4.87 13.89 3.42
C ASP A 97 4.60 13.58 4.90
N TRP A 98 3.37 13.23 5.24
CA TRP A 98 3.04 12.80 6.60
C TRP A 98 3.70 11.45 6.92
N LEU A 99 3.58 10.46 6.03
CA LEU A 99 4.18 9.13 6.22
C LEU A 99 5.70 9.21 6.32
N LEU A 100 6.37 9.95 5.44
CA LEU A 100 7.82 10.14 5.50
C LEU A 100 8.27 10.75 6.83
N ARG A 101 7.49 11.68 7.40
CA ARG A 101 7.77 12.23 8.73
C ARG A 101 7.58 11.21 9.85
N GLN A 102 6.56 10.33 9.77
CA GLN A 102 6.37 9.27 10.76
C GLN A 102 7.52 8.28 10.73
N VAL A 103 7.91 7.82 9.54
CA VAL A 103 9.00 6.85 9.34
C VAL A 103 10.35 7.39 9.81
N ALA A 104 10.57 8.70 9.68
CA ALA A 104 11.79 9.35 10.13
C ALA A 104 11.87 9.56 11.65
N ARG A 105 10.83 9.21 12.43
CA ARG A 105 10.86 9.41 13.89
C ARG A 105 11.89 8.48 14.55
N PRO A 106 12.64 8.95 15.55
CA PRO A 106 13.65 8.11 16.23
C PRO A 106 13.07 6.87 16.91
N ASP A 107 11.80 6.91 17.33
CA ASP A 107 11.10 5.82 18.00
C ASP A 107 10.39 4.86 17.04
N PHE A 108 10.39 5.15 15.73
CA PHE A 108 9.62 4.38 14.75
C PHE A 108 10.03 2.91 14.70
N LEU A 109 11.33 2.63 14.57
CA LEU A 109 11.86 1.27 14.49
C LEU A 109 11.45 0.45 15.72
N ALA A 110 11.66 1.00 16.92
CA ALA A 110 11.34 0.31 18.17
C ALA A 110 9.84 0.00 18.28
N ARG A 111 8.97 0.95 17.93
CA ARG A 111 7.52 0.75 17.93
C ARG A 111 7.07 -0.28 16.91
N PHE A 112 7.61 -0.23 15.70
CA PHE A 112 7.25 -1.17 14.64
C PHE A 112 7.72 -2.59 14.95
N THR A 113 8.94 -2.76 15.48
CA THR A 113 9.44 -4.07 15.94
C THR A 113 8.58 -4.65 17.06
N ALA A 114 8.15 -3.83 18.03
CA ALA A 114 7.23 -4.27 19.08
C ALA A 114 5.88 -4.72 18.49
N PHE A 115 5.32 -3.96 17.56
CA PHE A 115 4.09 -4.32 16.85
C PHE A 115 4.22 -5.65 16.09
N LEU A 116 5.33 -5.88 15.40
CA LEU A 116 5.58 -7.15 14.69
C LEU A 116 5.66 -8.34 15.66
N ALA A 117 6.27 -8.16 16.83
CA ALA A 117 6.33 -9.20 17.85
C ALA A 117 4.93 -9.54 18.40
N ASP A 118 4.07 -8.52 18.58
CA ASP A 118 2.70 -8.72 19.06
C ASP A 118 1.77 -9.33 18.00
N LEU A 119 1.91 -8.91 16.72
CA LEU A 119 1.08 -9.37 15.61
C LEU A 119 1.47 -10.78 15.13
N ASN A 120 2.77 -11.04 15.04
CA ASN A 120 3.34 -12.18 14.31
C ASN A 120 4.30 -13.04 15.15
N GLY A 121 4.42 -12.82 16.46
CA GLY A 121 5.37 -13.51 17.34
C GLY A 121 5.31 -15.04 17.31
N GLU A 122 4.25 -15.63 16.76
CA GLU A 122 4.11 -17.08 16.55
C GLU A 122 4.29 -17.54 15.09
N TYR A 123 4.25 -16.64 14.10
CA TYR A 123 4.16 -16.98 12.67
C TYR A 123 5.37 -16.56 11.83
N TYR A 124 6.01 -15.44 12.17
CA TYR A 124 7.13 -14.88 11.40
C TYR A 124 8.22 -14.36 12.34
N ASP A 125 9.46 -14.81 12.14
CA ASP A 125 10.63 -14.39 12.91
C ASP A 125 11.51 -13.45 12.07
N TYR A 126 11.08 -12.19 11.97
CA TYR A 126 11.81 -11.18 11.20
C TYR A 126 13.09 -10.75 11.90
N GLN A 127 14.20 -10.80 11.16
CA GLN A 127 15.48 -10.29 11.64
C GLN A 127 15.48 -8.75 11.63
N SER A 128 16.19 -8.12 12.56
CA SER A 128 16.25 -6.65 12.65
C SER A 128 16.71 -5.99 11.34
N ALA A 129 17.64 -6.62 10.62
CA ALA A 129 18.11 -6.15 9.32
C ALA A 129 17.00 -6.15 8.25
N GLU A 130 16.12 -7.15 8.25
CA GLU A 130 14.98 -7.22 7.32
C GLU A 130 13.96 -6.11 7.61
N ILE A 131 13.72 -5.82 8.89
CA ILE A 131 12.83 -4.74 9.33
C ILE A 131 13.40 -3.38 8.89
N GLU A 132 14.69 -3.14 9.14
CA GLU A 132 15.36 -1.89 8.74
C GLU A 132 15.36 -1.70 7.22
N GLU A 133 15.64 -2.76 6.46
CA GLU A 133 15.60 -2.75 5.00
C GLU A 133 14.18 -2.46 4.49
N ALA A 134 13.16 -3.09 5.08
CA ALA A 134 11.76 -2.84 4.72
C ALA A 134 11.34 -1.39 5.00
N ILE A 135 11.74 -0.82 6.15
CA ILE A 135 11.48 0.58 6.48
C ILE A 135 12.15 1.51 5.47
N ALA A 136 13.42 1.26 5.16
CA ALA A 136 14.19 2.08 4.22
C ALA A 136 13.61 2.01 2.81
N GLY A 137 13.25 0.81 2.36
CA GLY A 137 12.66 0.59 1.05
C GLY A 137 11.24 1.15 0.94
N PHE A 138 10.44 1.10 2.01
CA PHE A 138 9.15 1.80 2.07
C PHE A 138 9.32 3.31 1.92
N ALA A 139 10.27 3.90 2.67
CA ALA A 139 10.57 5.32 2.53
C ALA A 139 11.07 5.68 1.12
N ALA A 140 11.87 4.79 0.48
CA ALA A 140 12.29 4.96 -0.91
C ALA A 140 11.11 4.89 -1.89
N MET A 141 10.16 3.98 -1.67
CA MET A 141 8.93 3.88 -2.44
C MET A 141 8.10 5.16 -2.32
N LEU A 142 7.88 5.66 -1.10
CA LEU A 142 7.13 6.91 -0.86
C LEU A 142 7.73 8.10 -1.59
N ARG A 143 9.06 8.20 -1.68
CA ARG A 143 9.75 9.29 -2.40
C ARG A 143 9.48 9.29 -3.91
N ARG A 144 8.87 8.24 -4.47
CA ARG A 144 8.46 8.18 -5.88
C ARG A 144 7.09 8.83 -6.15
N VAL A 145 6.34 9.16 -5.09
CA VAL A 145 5.09 9.95 -5.17
C VAL A 145 5.46 11.41 -5.41
N ASP A 146 5.13 11.97 -6.57
CA ASP A 146 5.35 13.39 -6.88
C ASP A 146 4.12 14.23 -6.52
N ALA A 147 4.25 15.56 -6.50
CA ALA A 147 3.15 16.47 -6.15
C ALA A 147 1.90 16.35 -7.05
N GLN A 148 2.09 15.89 -8.29
CA GLN A 148 1.03 15.70 -9.29
C GLN A 148 0.72 14.22 -9.53
N SER A 149 1.32 13.30 -8.78
CA SER A 149 1.25 11.86 -9.03
C SER A 149 0.86 11.13 -7.75
N GLY A 150 0.36 9.91 -7.89
CA GLY A 150 0.18 9.01 -6.77
C GLY A 150 0.75 7.62 -7.03
N LEU A 151 0.75 6.80 -5.98
CA LEU A 151 1.06 5.37 -6.06
C LEU A 151 -0.17 4.54 -5.73
N VAL A 152 -0.35 3.46 -6.49
CA VAL A 152 -1.21 2.34 -6.12
C VAL A 152 -0.30 1.21 -5.66
N VAL A 153 -0.48 0.72 -4.44
CA VAL A 153 0.23 -0.46 -3.95
C VAL A 153 -0.79 -1.55 -3.73
N ARG A 154 -0.61 -2.68 -4.42
CA ARG A 154 -1.43 -3.88 -4.31
C ARG A 154 -0.58 -5.02 -3.75
N ILE A 155 -1.11 -5.75 -2.78
CA ILE A 155 -0.50 -6.94 -2.18
C ILE A 155 -1.52 -8.08 -2.31
N GLY A 156 -1.19 -9.19 -2.98
CA GLY A 156 -2.10 -10.34 -3.16
C GLY A 156 -1.61 -11.41 -4.11
#